data_AF-A0A2V2MXD6-F1
#
_entry.id   AF-A0A2V2MXD6-F1
#
_cell.length_a   1.000
_cell.length_b   1.000
_cell.length_c   1.000
_cell.angle_alpha   90.00
_cell.angle_beta   90.00
_cell.angle_gamma   90.00
#
_symmetry.space_group_name_H-M   'P 1'
#
loop_
_entity.id
_entity.type
_entity.pdbx_description
1 polymer ?
#
loop_
_entity_poly.entity_id
_entity_poly.type
_entity_poly.pdbx_seq_one_letter_code
_entity_poly.pdbx_strand_id
1 'polypeptide(L)'
;MAEQAPCSCGGGDKSRIIFPCCGQANTGQISNAAAIQLDEESYGGYACTALLASSEALAKRAKEVDEVVAIDGCGMHCAKKIAEAGGVPVHQHLVITDLGVEKKSGDRSFTPDQVEAIASAAWKGEGKLQESGKGKKPSDGSGGCGGKCC
;
A
#
# COMPACT_ATOMS: atom_id res chain seq x y z
N MET A 1 34.75 3.93 -22.99
CA MET A 1 33.52 4.23 -23.74
C MET A 1 32.88 2.90 -24.09
N ALA A 2 31.99 2.43 -23.22
CA ALA A 2 31.06 1.35 -23.52
C ALA A 2 29.71 1.88 -23.06
N GLU A 3 29.14 2.72 -23.90
CA GLU A 3 27.76 3.16 -23.81
C GLU A 3 26.91 1.93 -24.10
N GLN A 4 26.16 1.46 -23.10
CA GLN A 4 25.12 0.47 -23.30
C GLN A 4 23.80 1.06 -22.81
N ALA A 5 22.82 0.96 -23.71
CA ALA A 5 21.58 1.69 -23.79
C ALA A 5 20.71 1.62 -22.51
N PRO A 6 19.86 2.63 -22.27
CA PRO A 6 18.79 2.51 -21.29
C PRO A 6 17.78 1.48 -21.81
N CYS A 7 17.82 0.28 -21.25
CA CYS A 7 16.77 -0.71 -21.43
C CYS A 7 15.47 -0.18 -20.80
N SER A 8 14.71 0.55 -21.61
CA SER A 8 13.32 0.89 -21.37
C SER A 8 12.47 -0.35 -21.66
N CYS A 9 12.43 -1.28 -20.70
CA CYS A 9 11.40 -2.32 -20.63
C CYS A 9 10.24 -1.75 -19.79
N GLY A 10 9.20 -1.29 -20.47
CA GLY A 10 8.02 -0.69 -19.86
C GLY A 10 7.18 -1.70 -19.08
N GLY A 11 7.49 -1.88 -17.81
CA GLY A 11 6.48 -1.98 -16.76
C GLY A 11 6.37 -0.60 -16.14
N GLY A 12 5.20 0.04 -16.17
CA GLY A 12 4.99 1.19 -15.29
C GLY A 12 5.05 0.68 -13.85
N ASP A 13 6.23 0.72 -13.24
CA ASP A 13 6.41 0.37 -11.83
C ASP A 13 5.53 1.32 -11.02
N LYS A 14 4.35 0.82 -10.66
CA LYS A 14 3.40 1.54 -9.82
C LYS A 14 4.14 1.93 -8.56
N SER A 15 4.17 3.22 -8.25
CA SER A 15 4.73 3.67 -6.98
C SER A 15 3.86 3.09 -5.87
N ARG A 16 4.42 2.18 -5.08
CA ARG A 16 3.74 1.56 -3.94
C ARG A 16 4.38 1.98 -2.63
N ILE A 17 3.54 2.28 -1.65
CA ILE A 17 3.96 2.43 -0.25
C ILE A 17 3.25 1.41 0.62
N ILE A 18 4.05 0.66 1.39
CA ILE A 18 3.58 -0.38 2.30
C ILE A 18 3.63 0.14 3.74
N PHE A 19 2.52 0.00 4.46
CA PHE A 19 2.38 0.36 5.88
C PHE A 19 2.11 -0.91 6.70
N PRO A 20 3.14 -1.50 7.33
CA PRO A 20 2.98 -2.65 8.21
C PRO A 20 2.52 -2.25 9.62
N CYS A 21 1.74 -3.13 10.23
CA CYS A 21 1.41 -3.07 11.66
C CYS A 21 2.54 -3.72 12.48
N CYS A 22 3.44 -2.90 13.05
CA CYS A 22 4.54 -3.39 13.88
C CYS A 22 4.10 -3.60 15.36
N GLY A 23 3.17 -4.52 15.60
CA GLY A 23 2.61 -4.80 16.94
C GLY A 23 3.42 -5.78 17.81
N GLN A 24 3.04 -5.91 19.10
CA GLN A 24 3.73 -6.74 20.10
C GLN A 24 3.62 -8.27 19.88
N ALA A 25 2.66 -8.73 19.08
CA ALA A 25 2.38 -10.15 18.85
C ALA A 25 3.09 -10.66 17.59
N ASN A 26 3.15 -11.99 17.43
CA ASN A 26 3.69 -12.68 16.25
C ASN A 26 3.18 -12.07 14.93
N THR A 27 1.88 -11.81 14.82
CA THR A 27 1.30 -11.26 13.59
C THR A 27 1.79 -9.85 13.26
N GLY A 28 2.14 -9.05 14.28
CA GLY A 28 2.76 -7.75 14.06
C GLY A 28 4.22 -7.86 13.57
N GLN A 29 4.94 -8.87 14.05
CA GLN A 29 6.29 -9.16 13.59
C GLN A 29 6.29 -9.72 12.16
N ILE A 30 5.34 -10.61 11.84
CA ILE A 30 5.13 -11.14 10.48
C ILE A 30 4.79 -10.01 9.52
N SER A 31 3.90 -9.09 9.90
CA SER A 31 3.56 -7.92 9.08
C SER A 31 4.79 -7.09 8.73
N ASN A 32 5.64 -6.82 9.72
CA ASN A 32 6.88 -6.07 9.51
C ASN A 32 7.87 -6.84 8.62
N ALA A 33 8.07 -8.14 8.88
CA ALA A 33 8.95 -8.98 8.09
C ALA A 33 8.48 -9.07 6.63
N ALA A 34 7.16 -9.19 6.40
CA ALA A 34 6.60 -9.24 5.05
C ALA A 34 6.80 -7.92 4.30
N ALA A 35 6.69 -6.77 4.99
CA ALA A 35 6.97 -5.48 4.37
C ALA A 35 8.45 -5.31 3.97
N ILE A 36 9.39 -5.82 4.78
CA ILE A 36 10.82 -5.84 4.43
C ILE A 36 11.05 -6.72 3.21
N GLN A 37 10.50 -7.94 3.20
CA GLN A 37 10.64 -8.85 2.07
C GLN A 37 10.08 -8.22 0.78
N LEU A 38 8.90 -7.58 0.84
CA LEU A 38 8.31 -6.90 -0.32
C LEU A 38 9.15 -5.73 -0.84
N ASP A 39 9.85 -5.02 0.04
CA ASP A 39 10.80 -3.96 -0.35
C ASP A 39 12.02 -4.55 -1.06
N GLU A 40 12.58 -5.63 -0.52
CA GLU A 40 13.70 -6.36 -1.13
C GLU A 40 13.33 -6.97 -2.50
N GLU A 41 12.07 -7.41 -2.65
CA GLU A 41 11.50 -7.92 -3.91
C GLU A 41 11.13 -6.81 -4.90
N SER A 42 11.38 -5.54 -4.58
CA SER A 42 11.01 -4.37 -5.40
C SER A 42 9.50 -4.26 -5.66
N TYR A 43 8.66 -4.83 -4.80
CA TYR A 43 7.21 -4.69 -4.88
C TYR A 43 6.77 -3.24 -4.55
N GLY A 44 7.44 -2.60 -3.59
CA GLY A 44 7.15 -1.23 -3.17
C GLY A 44 7.94 -0.84 -1.93
N GLY A 45 8.13 0.46 -1.73
CA GLY A 45 8.84 0.96 -0.54
C GLY A 45 7.98 0.83 0.71
N TYR A 46 8.54 0.43 1.84
CA TYR A 46 7.80 0.41 3.10
C TYR A 46 8.11 1.64 3.97
N ALA A 47 7.14 2.03 4.80
CA ALA A 47 7.30 3.13 5.75
C ALA A 47 6.63 2.81 7.09
N CYS A 48 7.20 3.34 8.17
CA CYS A 48 6.67 3.13 9.51
C CYS A 48 5.27 3.74 9.67
N THR A 49 4.30 2.92 10.07
CA THR A 49 2.92 3.35 10.35
C THR A 49 2.84 4.42 11.44
N ALA A 50 3.72 4.39 12.45
CA ALA A 50 3.76 5.44 13.47
C ALA A 50 4.24 6.79 12.91
N LEU A 51 5.14 6.78 11.91
CA LEU A 51 5.56 7.99 11.22
C LEU A 51 4.43 8.54 10.35
N LEU A 52 3.60 7.68 9.76
CA LEU A 52 2.42 8.11 9.00
C LEU A 52 1.45 8.94 9.87
N ALA A 53 1.28 8.55 11.13
CA ALA A 53 0.42 9.27 12.07
C ALA A 53 0.95 10.66 12.48
N SER A 54 2.27 10.88 12.39
CA SER A 54 2.92 12.07 12.93
C SER A 54 3.52 12.99 11.86
N SER A 55 3.72 12.51 10.63
CA SER A 55 4.35 13.25 9.55
C SER A 55 3.36 13.59 8.43
N GLU A 56 2.98 14.86 8.35
CA GLU A 56 2.19 15.38 7.22
C GLU A 56 2.90 15.21 5.88
N ALA A 57 4.24 15.29 5.86
CA ALA A 57 5.04 15.11 4.65
C ALA A 57 4.90 13.68 4.11
N LEU A 58 4.97 12.67 4.99
CA LEU A 58 4.75 11.28 4.60
C LEU A 58 3.30 11.03 4.16
N ALA A 59 2.33 11.59 4.88
CA ALA A 59 0.93 11.49 4.51
C ALA A 59 0.63 12.12 3.13
N LYS A 60 1.26 13.25 2.78
CA LYS A 60 1.15 13.86 1.45
C LYS A 60 1.73 12.94 0.38
N ARG A 61 2.98 12.48 0.58
CA ARG A 61 3.63 11.54 -0.35
C ARG A 61 2.78 10.29 -0.58
N ALA A 62 2.21 9.72 0.49
CA ALA A 62 1.38 8.51 0.41
C ALA A 62 0.04 8.72 -0.33
N LYS A 63 -0.41 9.95 -0.56
CA LYS A 63 -1.58 10.26 -1.41
C LYS A 63 -1.22 10.39 -2.89
N GLU A 64 0.05 10.60 -3.20
CA GLU A 64 0.54 10.83 -4.55
C GLU A 64 1.04 9.55 -5.22
N VAL A 65 1.20 8.46 -4.46
CA VAL A 65 1.59 7.15 -4.98
C VAL A 65 0.41 6.41 -5.62
N ASP A 66 0.70 5.48 -6.52
CA ASP A 66 -0.31 4.74 -7.27
C ASP A 66 -1.09 3.75 -6.42
N GLU A 67 -0.44 3.16 -5.41
CA GLU A 67 -1.06 2.13 -4.58
C GLU A 67 -0.48 2.15 -3.15
N VAL A 68 -1.37 2.15 -2.17
CA VAL A 68 -1.04 2.11 -0.74
C VAL A 68 -1.50 0.76 -0.19
N VAL A 69 -0.56 0.03 0.39
CA VAL A 69 -0.78 -1.31 0.93
C VAL A 69 -0.69 -1.26 2.44
N ALA A 70 -1.77 -1.56 3.13
CA ALA A 70 -1.78 -1.73 4.58
C ALA A 70 -1.69 -3.22 4.91
N ILE A 71 -0.71 -3.61 5.72
CA ILE A 71 -0.58 -4.99 6.23
C ILE A 71 -0.84 -4.94 7.72
N ASP A 72 -2.00 -5.44 8.15
CA ASP A 72 -2.42 -5.45 9.54
C ASP A 72 -2.27 -6.85 10.16
N GLY A 73 -1.75 -6.89 11.39
CA GLY A 73 -1.55 -8.15 12.09
C GLY A 73 -2.83 -8.75 12.68
N CYS A 74 -3.91 -7.98 12.84
CA CYS A 74 -5.17 -8.46 13.41
C CYS A 74 -6.32 -7.51 13.09
N GLY A 75 -7.55 -7.91 13.48
CA GLY A 75 -8.79 -7.14 13.30
C GLY A 75 -8.87 -5.76 13.99
N MET A 76 -7.79 -5.30 14.63
CA MET A 76 -7.72 -3.91 15.11
C MET A 76 -7.51 -2.92 13.96
N HIS A 77 -6.94 -3.37 12.84
CA HIS A 77 -6.70 -2.58 11.63
C HIS A 77 -5.93 -1.28 11.92
N CYS A 78 -4.83 -1.39 12.68
CA CYS A 78 -4.06 -0.23 13.13
C CYS A 78 -3.49 0.56 11.95
N ALA A 79 -2.87 -0.11 10.98
CA ALA A 79 -2.27 0.55 9.83
C ALA A 79 -3.33 1.22 8.96
N LYS A 80 -4.41 0.50 8.64
CA LYS A 80 -5.54 1.06 7.89
C LYS A 80 -6.16 2.29 8.58
N LYS A 81 -6.47 2.20 9.88
CA LYS A 81 -7.09 3.32 10.63
C LYS A 81 -6.19 4.55 10.68
N ILE A 82 -4.87 4.36 10.83
CA ILE A 82 -3.91 5.47 10.84
C ILE A 82 -3.84 6.12 9.47
N ALA A 83 -3.78 5.32 8.40
CA ALA A 83 -3.81 5.85 7.03
C ALA A 83 -5.08 6.65 6.75
N GLU A 84 -6.24 6.09 7.09
CA GLU A 84 -7.55 6.76 6.93
C GLU A 84 -7.64 8.06 7.75
N ALA A 85 -7.13 8.07 8.99
CA ALA A 85 -7.08 9.29 9.81
C ALA A 85 -6.18 10.38 9.20
N GLY A 86 -5.10 10.00 8.51
CA GLY A 86 -4.27 10.91 7.71
C GLY A 86 -4.88 11.30 6.36
N GLY A 87 -6.07 10.77 6.02
CA GLY A 87 -6.73 10.94 4.73
C GLY A 87 -5.96 10.29 3.57
N VAL A 88 -5.21 9.24 3.85
CA VAL A 88 -4.43 8.46 2.87
C VAL A 88 -5.28 7.28 2.43
N PRO A 89 -5.61 7.15 1.13
CA PRO A 89 -6.45 6.06 0.64
C PRO A 89 -5.68 4.73 0.67
N VAL A 90 -6.22 3.73 1.35
CA VAL A 90 -5.67 2.36 1.33
C VAL A 90 -6.28 1.61 0.15
N HIS A 91 -5.43 1.10 -0.73
CA HIS A 91 -5.81 0.43 -1.97
C HIS A 91 -5.79 -1.09 -1.84
N GLN A 92 -4.92 -1.60 -0.98
CA GLN A 92 -4.86 -3.01 -0.62
C GLN A 92 -4.71 -3.13 0.88
N HIS A 93 -5.51 -4.00 1.50
CA HIS A 93 -5.50 -4.22 2.93
C HIS A 93 -5.46 -5.71 3.23
N LEU A 94 -4.32 -6.16 3.75
CA LEU A 94 -4.10 -7.52 4.18
C LEU A 94 -4.24 -7.61 5.68
N VAL A 95 -4.95 -8.62 6.16
CA VAL A 95 -5.09 -8.90 7.59
C VAL A 95 -4.59 -10.29 7.84
N ILE A 96 -3.46 -10.41 8.55
CA ILE A 96 -2.73 -11.67 8.71
C ILE A 96 -3.59 -12.74 9.40
N THR A 97 -4.45 -12.34 10.35
CA THR A 97 -5.39 -13.27 11.00
C THR A 97 -6.43 -13.83 10.04
N ASP A 98 -6.82 -13.07 9.03
CA ASP A 98 -7.85 -13.46 8.07
C ASP A 98 -7.26 -14.42 7.02
N LEU A 99 -5.93 -14.42 6.87
CA LEU A 99 -5.15 -15.33 6.03
C LEU A 99 -4.77 -16.64 6.76
N GLY A 100 -5.39 -16.91 7.93
CA GLY A 100 -5.26 -18.17 8.66
C GLY A 100 -4.11 -18.23 9.66
N VAL A 101 -3.41 -17.12 9.91
CA VAL A 101 -2.34 -17.06 10.93
C VAL A 101 -2.93 -16.64 12.27
N GLU A 102 -2.92 -17.55 13.24
CA GLU A 102 -3.40 -17.26 14.59
C GLU A 102 -2.51 -16.24 15.32
N LYS A 103 -3.14 -15.25 15.95
CA LYS A 103 -2.46 -14.28 16.82
C LYS A 103 -2.14 -14.91 18.17
N LYS A 104 -0.85 -15.03 18.47
CA LYS A 104 -0.33 -15.47 19.76
C LYS A 104 0.06 -14.27 20.60
N SER A 105 -0.72 -14.00 21.65
CA SER A 105 -0.44 -12.91 22.58
C SER A 105 0.78 -13.24 23.44
N GLY A 106 1.80 -12.38 23.40
CA GLY A 106 3.03 -12.54 24.20
C GLY A 106 4.12 -13.38 23.54
N ASP A 107 3.82 -14.00 22.39
CA ASP A 107 4.79 -14.70 21.55
C ASP A 107 5.06 -13.88 20.29
N ARG A 108 6.33 -13.82 19.89
CA ARG A 108 6.83 -13.11 18.70
C ARG A 108 7.43 -14.06 17.67
N SER A 109 7.39 -15.37 17.93
CA SER A 109 7.92 -16.39 17.04
C SER A 109 7.06 -16.52 15.80
N PHE A 110 7.72 -16.57 14.65
CA PHE A 110 7.11 -16.82 13.35
C PHE A 110 8.04 -17.66 12.49
N THR A 111 7.50 -18.28 11.45
CA THR A 111 8.29 -19.01 10.46
C THR A 111 8.49 -18.18 9.19
N PRO A 112 9.58 -18.38 8.44
CA PRO A 112 9.76 -17.76 7.13
C PRO A 112 8.60 -18.03 6.18
N ASP A 113 8.04 -19.24 6.22
CA ASP A 113 6.88 -19.63 5.39
C ASP A 113 5.65 -18.74 5.64
N GLN A 114 5.45 -18.30 6.90
CA GLN A 114 4.36 -17.37 7.23
C GLN A 114 4.60 -16.00 6.59
N VAL A 115 5.85 -15.53 6.56
CA VAL A 115 6.21 -14.25 5.93
C VAL A 115 6.01 -14.34 4.42
N GLU A 116 6.51 -15.40 3.80
CA GLU A 116 6.38 -15.66 2.36
C GLU A 116 4.91 -15.77 1.93
N ALA A 117 4.06 -16.41 2.74
CA ALA A 117 2.63 -16.50 2.47
C ALA A 117 1.97 -15.11 2.42
N ILE A 118 2.33 -14.20 3.32
CA ILE A 118 1.80 -12.84 3.34
C ILE A 118 2.35 -12.00 2.18
N ALA A 119 3.64 -12.10 1.89
CA ALA A 119 4.24 -11.44 0.73
C ALA A 119 3.59 -11.92 -0.59
N SER A 120 3.39 -13.24 -0.72
CA SER A 120 2.70 -13.84 -1.85
C SER A 120 1.25 -13.36 -1.99
N ALA A 121 0.53 -13.20 -0.88
CA ALA A 121 -0.83 -12.64 -0.89
C ALA A 121 -0.83 -11.18 -1.37
N ALA A 122 0.18 -10.39 -1.01
CA ALA A 122 0.36 -9.03 -1.51
C ALA A 122 0.56 -8.99 -3.03
N TRP A 123 1.44 -9.84 -3.56
CA TRP A 123 1.69 -9.98 -5.00
C TRP A 123 0.45 -10.44 -5.78
N LYS A 124 -0.33 -11.38 -5.23
CA LYS A 124 -1.59 -11.85 -5.81
C LYS A 124 -2.67 -10.78 -5.83
N GLY A 125 -2.52 -9.71 -5.06
CA GLY A 125 -3.53 -8.67 -4.94
C GLY A 125 -4.70 -9.04 -4.03
N GLU A 126 -4.50 -9.94 -3.07
CA GLU A 126 -5.51 -10.27 -2.07
C GLU A 126 -5.84 -9.02 -1.24
N GLY A 127 -7.10 -8.83 -0.86
CA GLY A 127 -7.53 -7.67 -0.08
C GLY A 127 -7.50 -6.32 -0.82
N LYS A 128 -7.44 -6.31 -2.16
CA LYS A 128 -7.63 -5.09 -2.95
C LYS A 128 -9.01 -4.48 -2.68
N LEU A 129 -9.01 -3.20 -2.33
CA LEU A 129 -10.20 -2.38 -2.13
C LEU A 129 -10.48 -1.64 -3.45
N GLN A 130 -11.69 -1.75 -3.99
CA GLN A 130 -12.05 -1.02 -5.20
C GLN A 130 -12.07 0.49 -4.92
N GLU A 131 -11.35 1.29 -5.72
CA GLU A 131 -11.45 2.75 -5.68
C GLU A 131 -12.89 3.18 -6.03
N SER A 132 -13.54 3.91 -5.11
CA SER A 132 -14.71 4.72 -5.47
C SER A 132 -14.24 5.92 -6.30
N GLY A 133 -14.19 5.75 -7.62
CA GLY A 133 -14.32 6.79 -8.64
C GLY A 133 -13.30 7.94 -8.62
N LYS A 134 -12.26 7.84 -9.47
CA LYS A 134 -11.62 9.03 -10.05
C LYS A 134 -12.68 9.85 -10.79
N GLY A 135 -13.14 10.93 -10.16
CA GLY A 135 -13.80 12.03 -10.86
C GLY A 135 -12.83 12.62 -11.88
N LYS A 136 -12.93 12.18 -13.14
CA LYS A 136 -12.45 12.97 -14.27
C LYS A 136 -13.13 14.33 -14.17
N LYS A 137 -12.40 15.38 -13.77
CA LYS A 137 -12.72 16.72 -14.27
C LYS A 137 -12.31 16.73 -15.74
N PRO A 138 -13.22 16.91 -16.70
CA PRO A 138 -12.82 17.48 -17.97
C PRO A 138 -12.40 18.92 -17.67
N SER A 139 -11.15 19.17 -18.03
CA SER A 139 -10.55 20.48 -18.24
C SER A 139 -11.50 21.46 -18.93
N ASP A 140 -11.45 22.69 -18.42
CA ASP A 140 -11.88 23.91 -19.10
C ASP A 140 -11.45 23.89 -20.57
N GLY A 141 -12.43 23.97 -21.46
CA GLY A 141 -12.27 23.97 -22.91
C GLY A 141 -13.16 25.05 -23.49
N SER A 142 -12.66 26.28 -23.43
CA SER A 142 -13.16 27.43 -24.17
C SER A 142 -13.34 27.10 -25.66
N GLY A 143 -14.51 27.45 -26.20
CA GLY A 143 -14.84 27.23 -27.62
C GLY A 143 -16.17 27.88 -27.96
N GLY A 144 -16.15 29.18 -28.23
CA GLY A 144 -17.30 29.90 -28.77
C GLY A 144 -17.58 29.53 -30.22
N CYS A 145 -18.86 29.35 -30.56
CA CYS A 145 -19.51 29.56 -31.87
C CYS A 145 -21.00 29.24 -31.64
N GLY A 146 -21.93 30.20 -31.62
CA GLY A 146 -22.42 30.91 -32.79
C GLY A 146 -23.56 30.13 -33.48
N GLY A 147 -24.83 30.43 -33.18
CA GLY A 147 -25.95 29.96 -34.02
C GLY A 147 -27.30 29.70 -33.36
N LYS A 148 -28.15 30.74 -33.37
CA LYS A 148 -29.63 30.73 -33.51
C LYS A 148 -30.45 29.72 -32.65
N CYS A 149 -30.97 30.22 -31.54
CA CYS A 149 -32.19 29.66 -30.93
C CYS A 149 -33.40 29.98 -31.83
N CYS A 150 -34.19 28.95 -32.12
CA CYS A 150 -35.54 29.05 -32.69
C CYS A 150 -36.57 29.20 -31.56
#